data_AF-A0A132ALC3-F1
#
_entry.id   AF-A0A132ALC3-F1
#
_cell.length_a   1.000
_cell.length_b   1.000
_cell.length_c   1.000
_cell.angle_alpha   90.00
_cell.angle_beta   90.00
_cell.angle_gamma   90.00
#
_symmetry.space_group_name_H-M   'P 1'
#
loop_
_entity.id
_entity.type
_entity.pdbx_description
1 polymer ?
#
loop_
_entity_poly.entity_id
_entity_poly.type
_entity_poly.pdbx_seq_one_letter_code
_entity_poly.pdbx_strand_id
1 'polypeptide(L)' 'MGFSNGFGNIPGFLVPLTVSLLTKKKTLESWSSIFYIASITNLLTFLVYALMCTAELQPWGRVEREKEKKRIEKY' A
#
# COMPACT_ATOMS: atom_id res chain seq x y z
N MET A 1 -4.93 9.47 -9.13
CA MET A 1 -3.86 8.54 -9.56
C MET A 1 -2.45 9.08 -9.29
N GLY A 2 -2.13 10.36 -9.55
CA GLY A 2 -0.76 10.89 -9.34
C GLY A 2 -0.27 10.90 -7.88
N PHE A 3 -1.12 11.31 -6.93
CA PHE A 3 -0.73 11.40 -5.52
C PHE A 3 -0.37 10.03 -4.90
N SER A 4 -1.23 9.03 -5.11
CA SER A 4 -0.98 7.65 -4.67
C SER A 4 0.25 7.04 -5.35
N ASN A 5 0.47 7.34 -6.65
CA ASN A 5 1.68 6.88 -7.35
C ASN A 5 2.96 7.52 -6.81
N GLY A 6 2.93 8.79 -6.43
CA GLY A 6 4.09 9.45 -5.82
C GLY A 6 4.52 8.76 -4.54
N PHE A 7 3.60 8.57 -3.61
CA PHE A 7 3.87 7.86 -2.35
C PHE A 7 4.21 6.37 -2.57
N GLY A 8 3.60 5.72 -3.55
CA GLY A 8 3.88 4.32 -3.89
C GLY A 8 5.30 4.06 -4.40
N ASN A 9 5.97 5.06 -4.98
CA ASN A 9 7.33 4.92 -5.49
C ASN A 9 8.43 5.20 -4.45
N ILE A 10 8.10 5.87 -3.33
CA ILE A 10 9.07 6.20 -2.27
C ILE A 10 9.72 4.93 -1.67
N PRO A 11 8.97 3.86 -1.32
CA PRO A 11 9.57 2.62 -0.85
C PRO A 11 10.49 1.97 -1.88
N GLY A 12 10.20 2.16 -3.18
CA GLY A 12 10.94 1.55 -4.28
C GLY A 12 12.43 1.91 -4.31
N PHE A 13 12.80 3.11 -3.84
CA PHE A 13 14.21 3.51 -3.74
C PHE A 13 14.77 3.40 -2.31
N LEU A 14 13.94 3.60 -1.28
CA LEU A 14 14.38 3.54 0.12
C LEU A 14 14.74 2.11 0.56
N VAL A 15 13.93 1.12 0.19
CA VAL A 15 14.14 -0.27 0.62
C VAL A 15 15.50 -0.84 0.17
N PRO A 16 15.92 -0.70 -1.11
CA PRO A 16 17.24 -1.13 -1.54
C PRO A 16 18.39 -0.45 -0.79
N LEU A 17 18.25 0.84 -0.45
CA LEU A 17 19.26 1.57 0.32
C LEU A 17 19.38 1.03 1.75
N THR A 18 18.25 0.81 2.42
CA THR A 18 18.24 0.29 3.79
C THR A 18 18.77 -1.14 3.84
N VAL A 19 18.37 -2.00 2.90
CA VAL A 19 18.86 -3.38 2.78
C VAL A 19 20.36 -3.42 2.48
N SER A 20 20.85 -2.53 1.62
CA SER A 20 22.29 -2.41 1.32
C SER A 20 23.11 -2.04 2.55
N LEU A 21 22.61 -1.13 3.40
CA LEU A 21 23.27 -0.74 4.64
C LEU A 21 23.26 -1.86 5.69
N LEU A 22 22.14 -2.57 5.85
CA LEU A 22 21.97 -3.63 6.84
C LEU A 22 22.71 -4.94 6.46
N THR A 23 22.90 -5.19 5.17
CA THR A 23 23.51 -6.44 4.66
C THR A 23 25.01 -6.28 4.34
N LYS A 24 25.68 -5.24 4.85
CA LYS A 24 27.13 -5.03 4.60
C LYS A 24 27.99 -6.24 4.99
N LYS A 25 27.63 -6.96 6.04
CA LYS A 25 28.37 -8.13 6.53
C LYS A 25 27.89 -9.47 5.94
N LYS A 26 26.87 -9.46 5.06
CA LYS A 26 26.28 -10.64 4.38
C LYS A 26 26.08 -11.87 5.29
N THR A 27 25.75 -11.64 6.56
CA THR A 27 25.50 -12.72 7.53
C THR A 27 24.01 -13.06 7.60
N LEU A 28 23.68 -14.28 8.04
CA LEU A 28 22.28 -14.71 8.25
C LEU A 28 21.53 -13.86 9.29
N GLU A 29 22.26 -13.32 10.26
CA GLU A 29 21.71 -12.44 11.30
C GLU A 29 21.23 -11.09 10.72
N SER A 30 21.98 -10.51 9.76
CA SER A 30 21.57 -9.30 9.04
C SER A 30 20.26 -9.49 8.29
N TRP A 31 20.07 -10.66 7.66
CA TRP A 31 18.83 -10.98 6.95
C TRP A 31 17.65 -11.14 7.89
N SER A 32 17.84 -11.79 9.04
CA SER A 32 16.79 -11.93 10.05
C SER A 32 16.31 -10.56 10.54
N SER A 33 17.23 -9.61 10.75
CA SER A 33 16.89 -8.22 11.11
C SER A 33 16.01 -7.54 10.04
N ILE A 34 16.29 -7.76 8.75
CA ILE A 34 15.47 -7.21 7.66
C ILE A 34 14.06 -7.81 7.68
N PHE A 35 13.94 -9.12 7.88
CA PHE A 35 12.63 -9.79 7.98
C PHE A 35 11.82 -9.29 9.18
N TYR A 36 12.46 -9.07 10.34
CA TYR A 36 11.77 -8.48 11.49
C TYR A 36 11.22 -7.09 11.18
N ILE A 37 12.02 -6.21 10.58
CA ILE A 37 11.58 -4.86 10.19
C ILE A 37 10.42 -4.94 9.18
N ALA A 38 10.56 -5.77 8.14
CA ALA A 38 9.51 -5.95 7.13
C ALA A 38 8.19 -6.46 7.73
N SER A 39 8.26 -7.40 8.68
CA SER A 39 7.09 -7.95 9.36
C SER A 39 6.36 -6.89 10.20
N ILE A 40 7.11 -6.06 10.95
CA ILE A 40 6.55 -4.97 11.76
C ILE A 40 5.91 -3.91 10.88
N THR A 41 6.57 -3.52 9.78
CA THR A 41 6.01 -2.53 8.83
C THR A 41 4.73 -3.05 8.17
N ASN A 42 4.68 -4.33 7.77
CA ASN A 42 3.47 -4.93 7.22
C ASN A 42 2.34 -4.98 8.26
N LEU A 43 2.64 -5.39 9.50
CA LEU A 43 1.65 -5.41 10.58
C LEU A 43 1.09 -4.02 10.87
N LEU A 44 1.94 -2.99 10.95
CA LEU A 44 1.50 -1.61 11.13
C LEU A 44 0.62 -1.14 9.98
N THR A 45 1.02 -1.43 8.74
CA THR A 45 0.24 -1.06 7.55
C THR A 45 -1.13 -1.75 7.55
N PHE A 46 -1.16 -3.03 7.90
CA PHE A 46 -2.38 -3.81 8.04
C PHE A 46 -3.28 -3.24 9.14
N LEU A 47 -2.73 -2.88 10.30
CA LEU A 47 -3.50 -2.30 11.42
C LEU A 47 -4.10 -0.95 11.04
N VAL A 48 -3.31 -0.07 10.42
CA VAL A 48 -3.80 1.23 9.93
C VAL A 48 -4.91 1.03 8.92
N TYR A 49 -4.73 0.10 7.98
CA TYR A 49 -5.77 -0.25 7.01
C TYR A 49 -7.02 -0.81 7.70
N ALA A 50 -6.87 -1.76 8.62
CA ALA A 50 -7.98 -2.39 9.33
C ALA A 50 -8.80 -1.39 10.17
N LEU A 51 -8.14 -0.39 10.77
CA LEU A 51 -8.81 0.63 11.58
C LEU A 51 -9.46 1.74 10.75
N MET A 52 -8.84 2.13 9.63
CA MET A 52 -9.29 3.28 8.84
C MET A 52 -10.12 2.90 7.62
N CYS A 53 -10.12 1.63 7.21
CA CYS A 53 -10.88 1.21 6.04
C CYS A 53 -12.37 1.13 6.39
N THR A 54 -13.19 1.88 5.65
CA THR A 54 -14.64 1.70 5.64
C THR A 54 -15.03 0.86 4.42
N ALA A 55 -15.92 -0.11 4.62
CA ALA A 55 -16.48 -0.92 3.55
C ALA A 55 -17.64 -0.21 2.82
N GLU A 56 -18.01 1.00 3.24
CA GLU A 56 -19.07 1.75 2.60
C GLU A 56 -18.65 2.32 1.23
N LEU A 57 -19.61 2.33 0.30
CA LEU A 57 -19.42 2.89 -1.02
C LEU A 57 -19.10 4.38 -0.90
N GLN A 58 -17.87 4.73 -1.24
CA GLN A 58 -17.40 6.10 -1.23
C GLN A 58 -18.26 6.97 -2.17
N PRO A 59 -18.48 8.25 -1.83
CA PRO A 59 -19.45 9.10 -2.52
C PRO A 59 -19.17 9.26 -4.03
N TRP A 60 -17.90 9.23 -4.44
CA TRP A 60 -17.53 9.23 -5.86
C TRP A 60 -17.98 7.97 -6.60
N GLY A 61 -18.05 6.81 -5.94
CA GLY A 61 -18.55 5.57 -6.53
C GLY A 61 -20.08 5.54 -6.71
N ARG A 62 -20.82 6.40 -6.01
CA ARG A 62 -22.28 6.52 -6.17
C ARG A 62 -22.64 7.17 -7.50
N VAL A 63 -21.89 8.20 -7.89
CA VAL A 63 -22.08 8.95 -9.14
C VAL A 63 -21.86 8.07 -10.37
N GLU A 64 -20.81 7.25 -10.38
CA GLU A 64 -20.54 6.30 -11.48
C GLU A 64 -21.67 5.27 -11.62
N ARG A 65 -22.16 4.72 -10.50
CA ARG A 65 -23.24 3.70 -10.51
C ARG A 65 -24.55 4.26 -11.06
N GLU A 66 -24.86 5.52 -10.79
CA GLU A 66 -26.04 6.19 -11.35
C GLU A 66 -25.88 6.49 -12.86
N LYS A 67 -24.70 6.89 -13.31
CA LYS A 67 -24.40 7.06 -14.74
C LYS A 67 -24.52 5.75 -15.50
N GLU A 68 -24.03 4.64 -14.93
CA GLU A 68 -24.14 3.30 -15.49
C GLU A 68 -25.60 2.88 -15.66
N LYS A 69 -26.42 3.03 -14.59
CA LYS A 69 -27.86 2.71 -14.64
C LYS A 69 -28.60 3.50 -15.72
N LYS A 70 -28.38 4.82 -15.79
CA LYS A 70 -28.98 5.68 -16.83
C LYS A 70 -28.54 5.31 -18.24
N ARG A 71 -27.35 4.73 -18.40
CA ARG A 71 -26.84 4.28 -19.69
C ARG A 71 -27.50 2.97 -20.12
N ILE A 72 -27.76 2.05 -19.19
CA ILE A 72 -28.44 0.76 -19.45
C ILE A 72 -29.92 0.97 -19.76
N GLU A 73 -30.62 1.84 -19.02
CA GLU A 73 -32.04 2.16 -19.27
C GLU A 73 -32.32 2.89 -20.59
N LYS A 74 -31.27 3.41 -21.24
CA LYS A 74 -31.37 4.14 -22.52
C LYS A 74 -31.32 3.20 -23.74
N TYR A 75 -31.06 1.91 -23.54
CA TYR A 75 -31.07 0.86 -24.58
C TYR A 75 -32.18 -0.13 -24.30
#